data_AF-Q686B6-F1
#
_entry.id   AF-Q686B6-F1
#
_cell.length_a   1.000
_cell.length_b   1.000
_cell.length_c   1.000
_cell.angle_alpha   90.00
_cell.angle_beta   90.00
_cell.angle_gamma   90.00
#
_symmetry.space_group_name_H-M   'P 1'
#
loop_
_entity.id
_entity.type
_entity.pdbx_description
1 polymer ?
#
loop_
_entity_poly.entity_id
_entity_poly.type
_entity_poly.pdbx_seq_one_letter_code
_entity_poly.pdbx_strand_id
1 'polypeptide(L)'
;ACKSLIPTHHVIVDGRPTSDVYQPQTGESPYKLTAVVNSDSSVTRTLSGEGLKGCGLRSCDEKEEPMNGQFVSGRGLRTLNCDSNRD
;
A
#
# COMPACT_ATOMS: atom_id res chain seq x y z
N ALA A 1 -0.66 -13.88 -5.59
CA ALA A 1 -0.94 -12.82 -6.59
C ALA A 1 -1.54 -11.58 -5.92
N CYS A 2 -0.86 -10.44 -5.96
CA CYS A 2 -1.31 -9.19 -5.32
C CYS A 2 -2.62 -8.59 -5.86
N LYS A 3 -3.29 -9.22 -6.83
CA LYS A 3 -4.64 -8.82 -7.25
C LYS A 3 -5.65 -8.88 -6.08
N SER A 4 -5.46 -9.80 -5.13
CA SER A 4 -6.25 -9.88 -3.89
C SER A 4 -5.91 -8.81 -2.84
N LEU A 5 -4.77 -8.12 -2.99
CA LEU A 5 -4.37 -7.01 -2.13
C LEU A 5 -4.92 -5.66 -2.61
N ILE A 6 -5.57 -5.64 -3.78
CA ILE A 6 -6.32 -4.47 -4.21
C ILE A 6 -7.45 -4.27 -3.20
N PRO A 7 -7.60 -3.07 -2.62
CA PRO A 7 -8.63 -2.72 -1.66
C PRO A 7 -10.05 -3.15 -2.07
N THR A 8 -10.45 -4.36 -1.69
CA THR A 8 -11.85 -4.75 -1.47
C THR A 8 -11.98 -4.88 0.03
N HIS A 9 -11.80 -3.76 0.73
CA HIS A 9 -11.89 -3.73 2.19
C HIS A 9 -13.35 -3.93 2.55
N HIS A 10 -13.78 -5.18 2.66
CA HIS A 10 -15.11 -5.48 3.14
C HIS A 10 -15.25 -4.96 4.57
N VAL A 11 -16.40 -4.35 4.91
CA VAL A 11 -16.68 -3.94 6.28
C VAL A 11 -16.67 -5.19 7.15
N ILE A 12 -15.96 -5.17 8.28
CA ILE A 12 -15.89 -6.32 9.20
C ILE A 12 -16.82 -6.05 10.38
N VAL A 13 -17.75 -6.97 10.63
CA VAL A 13 -18.66 -6.98 11.80
C VAL A 13 -18.49 -8.31 12.52
N ASP A 14 -18.26 -8.27 13.84
CA ASP A 14 -18.02 -9.47 14.68
C ASP A 14 -16.95 -10.42 14.15
N GLY A 15 -15.89 -9.87 13.55
CA GLY A 15 -14.77 -10.63 12.99
C GLY A 15 -15.04 -11.32 11.65
N ARG A 16 -16.17 -11.02 10.98
CA ARG A 16 -16.49 -11.53 9.64
C ARG A 16 -16.66 -10.40 8.62
N PRO A 17 -16.14 -10.56 7.38
CA PRO A 17 -16.37 -9.59 6.31
C PRO A 17 -17.83 -9.63 5.83
N THR A 18 -18.44 -8.45 5.65
CA THR A 18 -19.77 -8.27 5.06
C THR A 18 -19.67 -8.09 3.55
N SER A 19 -20.81 -8.00 2.86
CA SER A 19 -20.87 -7.66 1.43
C SER A 19 -20.51 -6.20 1.13
N ASP A 20 -20.56 -5.32 2.13
CA ASP A 20 -20.27 -3.90 1.96
C ASP A 20 -18.77 -3.68 1.84
N VAL A 21 -18.34 -2.80 0.95
CA VAL A 21 -16.94 -2.43 0.75
C VAL A 21 -16.73 -1.03 1.31
N TYR A 22 -15.69 -0.84 2.13
CA TYR A 22 -15.19 0.48 2.50
C TYR A 22 -14.96 1.27 1.22
N GLN A 23 -15.71 2.36 1.09
CA GLN A 23 -15.54 3.25 -0.03
C GLN A 23 -14.15 3.90 0.04
N PRO A 24 -13.50 4.14 -1.11
CA PRO A 24 -12.29 4.93 -1.16
C PRO A 24 -12.51 6.26 -0.43
N GLN A 25 -11.54 6.67 0.38
CA GLN A 25 -11.62 7.97 1.03
C GLN A 25 -11.63 9.07 -0.05
N THR A 26 -12.71 9.85 -0.11
CA THR A 26 -12.88 10.94 -1.11
C THR A 26 -12.50 12.31 -0.59
N GLY A 27 -12.30 12.45 0.73
CA GLY A 27 -11.84 13.68 1.38
C GLY A 27 -10.33 13.68 1.67
N GLU A 28 -9.81 14.78 2.19
CA GLU A 28 -8.40 14.89 2.59
C GLU A 28 -8.04 13.79 3.58
N SER A 29 -6.92 13.10 3.33
CA SER A 29 -6.46 12.04 4.20
C SER A 29 -5.82 12.63 5.46
N PRO A 30 -6.15 12.11 6.67
CA PRO A 30 -5.40 12.47 7.88
C PRO A 30 -3.96 11.91 7.85
N TYR A 31 -3.65 11.04 6.88
CA TYR A 31 -2.33 10.50 6.64
C TYR A 31 -1.65 11.24 5.49
N LYS A 32 -0.38 11.59 5.69
CA LYS A 32 0.43 12.31 4.70
C LYS A 32 1.50 11.39 4.13
N LEU A 33 1.48 11.22 2.80
CA LEU A 33 2.55 10.58 2.03
C LEU A 33 3.43 11.66 1.41
N THR A 34 4.72 11.65 1.73
CA THR A 34 5.73 12.50 1.08
C THR A 34 6.75 11.64 0.34
N ALA A 35 7.18 12.10 -0.83
CA ALA A 35 8.24 11.48 -1.61
C ALA A 35 9.37 12.48 -1.88
N VAL A 36 10.61 12.05 -1.69
CA VAL A 36 11.82 12.84 -1.97
C VAL A 36 12.69 12.04 -2.94
N VAL A 37 13.03 12.64 -4.07
CA VAL A 37 14.00 12.08 -5.01
C VAL A 37 15.39 12.48 -4.53
N ASN A 38 16.21 11.49 -4.20
CA ASN A 38 17.57 11.69 -3.74
C ASN A 38 18.53 11.87 -4.93
N SER A 39 19.73 12.39 -4.66
CA SER A 39 20.76 12.62 -5.70
C SER A 39 21.25 11.36 -6.40
N ASP A 40 21.10 10.19 -5.76
CA ASP A 40 21.45 8.89 -6.31
C ASP A 40 20.29 8.24 -7.10
N SER A 41 19.24 9.00 -7.41
CA SER A 41 18.02 8.54 -8.07
C SER A 41 17.18 7.55 -7.26
N SER A 42 17.52 7.28 -6.00
CA SER A 42 16.61 6.59 -5.08
C SER A 42 15.47 7.52 -4.64
N VAL A 43 14.33 6.94 -4.27
CA VAL A 43 13.17 7.70 -3.80
C VAL A 43 12.88 7.32 -2.36
N THR A 44 12.98 8.29 -1.46
CA THR A 44 12.55 8.14 -0.07
C THR A 44 11.04 8.41 0.02
N ARG A 45 10.27 7.46 0.56
CA ARG A 45 8.84 7.65 0.82
C ARG A 45 8.57 7.59 2.32
N THR A 46 7.84 8.58 2.82
CA THR A 46 7.44 8.66 4.23
C THR A 46 5.92 8.76 4.31
N LEU A 47 5.29 7.80 4.97
CA LEU A 47 3.88 7.86 5.34
C LEU A 47 3.79 8.18 6.83
N SER A 48 2.99 9.18 7.19
CA SER A 48 2.85 9.66 8.56
C SER A 48 1.41 10.03 8.88
N GLY A 49 1.05 10.00 10.16
CA GLY A 49 -0.25 10.41 10.67
C GLY A 49 -0.50 9.76 12.03
N GLU A 50 -1.34 10.41 12.84
CA GLU A 50 -1.65 9.91 14.17
C GLU A 50 -2.36 8.55 14.09
N GLY A 51 -1.93 7.60 14.91
CA GLY A 51 -2.55 6.27 14.98
C GLY A 51 -2.28 5.32 13.80
N LEU A 52 -1.39 5.67 12.85
CA LEU A 52 -1.05 4.81 11.71
C LEU A 52 -0.57 3.41 12.19
N LYS A 53 -1.31 2.36 11.83
CA LYS A 53 -1.01 0.96 12.22
C LYS A 53 -0.26 0.17 11.14
N GLY A 54 -0.37 0.59 9.88
CA GLY A 54 0.27 -0.07 8.76
C GLY A 54 -0.18 0.52 7.43
N CYS A 55 0.55 0.19 6.36
CA CYS A 55 0.22 0.60 4.99
C CYS A 55 0.78 -0.38 3.97
N GLY A 56 0.13 -0.45 2.80
CA GLY A 56 0.70 -1.05 1.60
C GLY A 56 1.08 0.04 0.60
N LEU A 57 2.26 -0.08 -0.01
CA LEU A 57 2.65 0.76 -1.13
C LEU A 57 2.84 -0.11 -2.35
N ARG A 58 2.23 0.29 -3.46
CA ARG A 58 2.40 -0.34 -4.77
C ARG A 58 2.90 0.71 -5.75
N SER A 59 3.91 0.35 -6.52
CA SER A 59 4.35 1.16 -7.66
C SER A 59 3.63 0.68 -8.91
N CYS A 60 3.10 1.62 -9.68
CA CYS A 60 2.50 1.35 -10.99
C CYS A 60 3.17 2.23 -12.06
N ASP A 61 3.17 1.76 -13.30
CA ASP A 61 3.60 2.54 -14.46
C ASP A 61 2.51 3.51 -14.94
N GLU A 62 2.78 4.20 -16.06
CA GLU A 62 1.85 5.16 -16.66
C GLU A 62 0.53 4.53 -17.16
N LYS A 63 0.47 3.21 -17.30
CA LYS A 63 -0.71 2.44 -17.69
C LYS A 63 -1.40 1.80 -16.48
N GLU A 64 -1.02 2.21 -15.27
CA GLU A 64 -1.47 1.66 -13.99
C GLU A 64 -1.05 0.19 -13.76
N GLU A 65 -0.11 -0.32 -14.55
CA GLU A 65 0.37 -1.69 -14.40
C GLU A 65 1.39 -1.80 -13.27
N PRO A 66 1.35 -2.85 -12.45
CA PRO A 66 2.26 -3.02 -11.32
C PRO A 66 3.71 -3.10 -11.78
N MET A 67 4.58 -2.31 -11.16
CA MET A 67 6.02 -2.35 -11.43
C MET A 67 6.75 -3.09 -10.31
N ASN A 68 7.69 -3.95 -10.70
CA ASN A 68 8.62 -4.56 -9.76
C ASN A 68 9.62 -3.51 -9.27
N GLY A 69 9.47 -3.11 -8.01
CA GLY A 69 10.39 -2.23 -7.31
C GLY A 69 11.05 -2.97 -6.15
N GLN A 70 12.32 -2.63 -5.87
CA GLN A 70 13.01 -3.12 -4.69
C GLN A 70 12.87 -2.08 -3.58
N PHE A 71 12.00 -2.35 -2.59
CA PHE A 71 11.98 -1.54 -1.38
C PHE A 71 13.11 -2.00 -0.45
N VAL A 72 13.81 -1.05 0.15
CA VAL A 72 14.81 -1.37 1.18
C VAL A 72 14.08 -2.03 2.35
N SER A 73 14.48 -3.25 2.68
CA SER A 73 13.94 -3.95 3.85
C SER A 73 14.38 -3.24 5.13
N GLY A 74 13.46 -3.06 6.06
CA GLY A 74 13.69 -2.33 7.32
C GLY A 74 12.79 -2.86 8.42
N ARG A 75 12.96 -2.36 9.65
CA ARG A 75 12.11 -2.79 10.77
C ARG A 75 10.64 -2.48 10.47
N GLY A 76 9.82 -3.53 10.38
CA GLY A 76 8.40 -3.42 10.05
C GLY A 76 8.08 -3.24 8.56
N LEU A 77 9.07 -3.27 7.66
CA LEU A 77 8.88 -3.19 6.22
C LEU A 77 9.23 -4.52 5.55
N ARG A 78 8.32 -5.04 4.74
CA ARG A 78 8.52 -6.22 3.89
C ARG A 78 8.08 -5.92 2.47
N THR A 79 8.83 -6.42 1.49
CA THR A 79 8.40 -6.43 0.08
C THR A 79 7.62 -7.71 -0.19
N LEU A 80 6.39 -7.58 -0.68
CA LEU A 80 5.59 -8.72 -1.14
C LEU A 80 5.87 -8.94 -2.63
N ASN A 81 6.19 -10.18 -3.02
CA ASN A 81 6.40 -10.51 -4.42
C ASN A 81 5.07 -10.94 -5.06
N CYS A 82 4.51 -10.03 -5.84
CA CYS A 82 3.19 -10.16 -6.44
C CYS A 82 3.09 -11.21 -7.55
N ASP A 83 4.22 -11.59 -8.13
CA ASP A 83 4.33 -12.59 -9.20
C ASP A 83 4.41 -14.02 -8.64
N SER A 84 4.61 -14.16 -7.34
CA SER A 84 4.62 -15.46 -6.69
C SER A 84 3.18 -15.89 -6.36
N ASN A 85 2.82 -17.12 -6.75
CA ASN A 85 1.61 -17.81 -6.28
C ASN A 85 1.78 -18.37 -4.86
N ARG A 86 2.81 -17.93 -4.13
CA ARG A 86 3.17 -18.38 -2.78
C ARG A 86 3.24 -17.15 -1.88
N ASP A 87 2.08 -16.73 -1.41
CA ASP A 87 1.93 -16.08 -0.11
C ASP A 87 0.84 -16.85 0.64
#